data_AF-A0AAE3JUV4-F1
#
_entry.id   AF-A0AAE3JUV4-F1
#
_cell.length_a   1.000
_cell.length_b   1.000
_cell.length_c   1.000
_cell.angle_alpha   90.00
_cell.angle_beta   90.00
_cell.angle_gamma   90.00
#
_symmetry.space_group_name_H-M   'P 1'
#
loop_
_entity.id
_entity.type
_entity.pdbx_description
1 polymer ?
#
loop_
_entity_poly.entity_id
_entity_poly.type
_entity_poly.pdbx_seq_one_letter_code
_entity_poly.pdbx_strand_id
1 'polypeptide(L)' 'VILMRPETSPEDIEGMVASEAIVTTHGGMTSHAAVVARGMGKCCVTGCSNLNIDTENKVVTYHGQTLNEGDIISVD' A
#
# COMPACT_ATOMS: atom_id res chain seq x y z
N VAL A 1 -4.80 -0.54 10.43
CA VAL A 1 -3.44 -0.16 9.94
C VAL A 1 -3.43 -0.17 8.43
N ILE A 2 -2.68 0.71 7.77
CA ILE A 2 -2.61 0.78 6.30
C ILE A 2 -1.23 0.28 5.87
N LEU A 3 -1.21 -0.71 4.96
CA LEU A 3 0.03 -1.24 4.39
C LEU A 3 0.37 -0.46 3.12
N MET A 4 1.53 0.19 3.12
CA MET A 4 2.08 0.83 1.93
C MET A 4 3.33 0.07 1.49
N ARG A 5 3.33 -0.45 0.25
CA ARG A 5 4.51 -1.06 -0.37
C ARG A 5 4.60 -0.72 -1.84
N PRO A 6 5.79 -0.60 -2.45
CA PRO A 6 5.89 -0.37 -3.88
C PRO A 6 5.19 -1.47 -4.69
N GLU A 7 5.44 -2.72 -4.31
CA GLU A 7 4.83 -3.94 -4.83
C GLU A 7 4.56 -4.91 -3.66
N THR A 8 3.61 -5.82 -3.86
CA THR A 8 3.31 -6.88 -2.88
C THR A 8 3.68 -8.24 -3.46
N SER A 9 4.14 -9.13 -2.59
CA SER A 9 4.46 -10.53 -2.89
C SER A 9 3.68 -11.47 -1.97
N PRO A 10 3.60 -12.79 -2.24
CA PRO A 10 2.89 -13.74 -1.38
C PRO A 10 3.40 -13.78 0.07
N GLU A 11 4.67 -13.44 0.29
CA GLU A 11 5.27 -13.28 1.63
C GLU A 11 4.64 -12.12 2.44
N ASP A 12 4.00 -11.14 1.78
CA ASP A 12 3.32 -10.03 2.44
C ASP A 12 1.92 -10.37 2.97
N ILE A 13 1.44 -11.60 2.75
CA ILE A 13 0.05 -12.00 3.06
C ILE A 13 -0.34 -11.71 4.50
N GLU A 14 0.53 -12.00 5.47
CA GLU A 14 0.23 -11.72 6.89
C GLU A 14 0.03 -10.22 7.14
N GLY A 15 0.86 -9.38 6.52
CA GLY A 15 0.75 -7.92 6.58
C GLY A 15 -0.52 -7.42 5.89
N MET A 16 -0.88 -7.99 4.74
CA MET A 16 -2.12 -7.67 4.02
C MET A 16 -3.36 -8.04 4.85
N VAL A 17 -3.34 -9.18 5.55
CA VAL A 17 -4.43 -9.63 6.42
C VAL A 17 -4.58 -8.70 7.64
N ALA A 18 -3.48 -8.28 8.25
CA ALA A 18 -3.49 -7.39 9.41
C ALA A 18 -3.91 -5.93 9.07
N SER A 19 -3.87 -5.55 7.80
CA SER A 19 -4.10 -4.17 7.36
C SER A 19 -5.55 -3.94 6.91
N GLU A 20 -6.10 -2.76 7.12
CA GLU A 20 -7.45 -2.39 6.66
C GLU A 20 -7.46 -1.92 5.21
N ALA A 21 -6.36 -1.32 4.76
CA ALA A 21 -6.17 -0.92 3.38
C ALA A 21 -4.74 -1.22 2.91
N ILE A 22 -4.60 -1.42 1.60
CA ILE A 22 -3.32 -1.70 0.93
C ILE A 22 -3.11 -0.63 -0.16
N VAL A 23 -1.98 0.05 -0.12
CA VAL A 23 -1.59 1.06 -1.12
C VAL A 23 -0.31 0.61 -1.81
N THR A 24 -0.30 0.62 -3.14
CA THR A 24 0.89 0.31 -3.93
C THR A 24 1.24 1.37 -4.97
N THR A 25 2.53 1.63 -5.17
CA THR A 25 3.00 2.54 -6.23
C THR A 25 2.95 1.89 -7.61
N HIS A 26 3.22 0.59 -7.66
CA HIS A 26 3.20 -0.21 -8.86
C HIS A 26 2.07 -1.23 -8.84
N GLY A 27 1.79 -1.79 -10.02
CA GLY A 27 0.68 -2.71 -10.23
C GLY A 27 -0.60 -2.02 -10.71
N GLY A 28 -1.39 -2.77 -11.47
CA GLY A 28 -2.70 -2.34 -11.95
C GLY A 28 -3.84 -3.13 -11.34
N MET A 29 -5.02 -3.04 -11.96
CA MET A 29 -6.25 -3.67 -11.49
C MET A 29 -6.18 -5.21 -11.40
N THR A 30 -5.25 -5.83 -12.11
CA THR A 30 -5.01 -7.30 -12.11
C THR A 30 -3.73 -7.71 -11.36
N SER A 31 -3.11 -6.78 -10.63
CA SER A 31 -1.90 -7.06 -9.85
C SER A 31 -2.18 -7.98 -8.66
N HIS A 32 -1.11 -8.55 -8.09
CA HIS A 32 -1.18 -9.36 -6.88
C HIS A 32 -1.94 -8.64 -5.75
N ALA A 33 -1.57 -7.37 -5.46
CA ALA A 33 -2.25 -6.54 -4.46
C ALA A 33 -3.76 -6.44 -4.73
N ALA A 34 -4.15 -6.07 -5.96
CA ALA A 34 -5.54 -5.87 -6.32
C ALA A 34 -6.38 -7.16 -6.23
N VAL A 35 -5.85 -8.28 -6.71
CA VAL A 35 -6.58 -9.57 -6.71
C VAL A 35 -6.74 -10.09 -5.29
N VAL A 36 -5.66 -10.07 -4.50
CA VAL A 36 -5.68 -10.58 -3.13
C VAL A 36 -6.55 -9.69 -2.23
N ALA A 37 -6.41 -8.37 -2.31
CA ALA A 37 -7.23 -7.45 -1.52
C ALA A 37 -8.73 -7.58 -1.82
N ARG A 38 -9.09 -7.78 -3.11
CA ARG A 38 -10.48 -8.08 -3.50
C ARG A 38 -10.98 -9.39 -2.89
N GLY A 39 -10.17 -10.44 -2.93
CA GLY A 39 -10.50 -11.72 -2.28
C GLY A 39 -10.67 -11.61 -0.77
N MET A 40 -9.94 -10.69 -0.13
CA MET A 40 -10.02 -10.41 1.30
C MET A 40 -11.10 -9.39 1.68
N GLY A 41 -11.75 -8.72 0.72
CA GLY A 41 -12.71 -7.65 0.98
C GLY A 41 -12.10 -6.40 1.63
N LYS A 42 -10.82 -6.12 1.36
CA LYS A 42 -10.09 -4.96 1.91
C LYS A 42 -9.98 -3.84 0.89
N CYS A 43 -9.94 -2.60 1.37
CA CYS A 43 -9.67 -1.44 0.53
C CYS A 43 -8.28 -1.59 -0.11
N CYS A 44 -8.18 -1.27 -1.39
CA CYS A 44 -6.90 -1.35 -2.10
C CYS A 44 -6.81 -0.32 -3.20
N VAL A 45 -5.78 0.53 -3.11
CA VAL A 45 -5.43 1.51 -4.13
C VAL A 45 -4.10 1.11 -4.74
N THR A 46 -4.12 0.76 -6.03
CA THR A 46 -2.94 0.30 -6.75
C THR A 46 -2.51 1.29 -7.82
N GLY A 47 -1.21 1.38 -8.08
CA GLY A 47 -0.68 2.19 -9.17
C GLY A 47 -0.52 3.67 -8.81
N CYS A 48 -0.29 3.98 -7.54
CA CYS A 48 -0.01 5.33 -7.07
C CYS A 48 1.39 5.80 -7.48
N SER A 49 1.61 6.05 -8.77
CA SER A 49 2.92 6.43 -9.33
C SER A 49 3.51 7.72 -8.76
N ASN A 50 2.67 8.59 -8.18
CA ASN A 50 3.08 9.86 -7.59
C ASN A 50 3.55 9.72 -6.13
N LEU A 51 3.38 8.53 -5.54
CA LEU A 51 3.91 8.19 -4.23
C LEU A 51 5.28 7.57 -4.41
N ASN A 52 6.23 7.96 -3.57
CA ASN A 52 7.51 7.28 -3.45
C ASN A 52 7.63 6.71 -2.03
N ILE A 53 7.61 5.38 -1.94
CA ILE A 53 7.64 4.63 -0.68
C ILE A 53 9.07 4.18 -0.43
N ASP A 54 9.69 4.74 0.59
CA ASP A 54 10.98 4.31 1.12
C ASP A 54 10.76 3.33 2.27
N THR A 55 10.95 2.05 1.99
CA THR A 55 10.76 0.97 2.96
C THR A 55 11.86 0.89 4.02
N GLU A 56 13.06 1.41 3.73
CA GLU A 56 14.18 1.39 4.69
C GLU A 56 14.00 2.48 5.73
N ASN A 57 13.67 3.69 5.28
CA ASN A 57 13.44 4.83 6.16
C ASN A 57 12.00 4.88 6.70
N LYS A 58 11.12 3.99 6.21
CA LYS A 58 9.70 3.92 6.55
C LYS A 58 8.96 5.24 6.33
N VAL A 59 9.24 5.84 5.19
CA VAL A 59 8.76 7.17 4.82
C VAL A 59 8.11 7.09 3.45
N VAL A 60 6.98 7.78 3.29
CA VAL A 60 6.31 7.93 2.00
C VAL A 60 6.32 9.39 1.61
N THR A 61 6.80 9.71 0.41
CA THR A 61 6.83 11.07 -0.11
C THR A 61 5.82 11.24 -1.24
N TYR A 62 5.10 12.37 -1.21
CA TYR A 62 4.08 12.71 -2.20
C TYR A 62 4.04 14.22 -2.39
N HIS A 63 4.13 14.71 -3.62
CA HIS A 63 4.03 16.15 -3.93
C HIS A 63 4.88 17.08 -3.03
N GLY A 64 6.06 16.64 -2.59
CA GLY A 64 6.95 17.41 -1.70
C GLY A 64 6.59 17.35 -0.21
N GLN A 65 5.56 16.60 0.17
CA GLN A 65 5.20 16.26 1.54
C GLN A 65 5.67 14.85 1.90
N THR A 66 5.75 14.59 3.20
CA THR A 66 6.28 13.36 3.77
C THR A 66 5.29 12.79 4.77
N LEU A 67 4.93 11.52 4.61
CA LEU A 67 4.23 10.70 5.60
C LEU A 67 5.25 9.80 6.27
N ASN A 68 5.12 9.66 7.59
CA ASN A 68 5.93 8.77 8.40
C ASN A 68 5.08 7.61 8.88
N GLU A 69 5.75 6.52 9.29
CA GLU A 69 5.09 5.42 9.98
C GLU A 69 4.32 5.93 11.21
N GLY A 70 3.04 5.55 11.31
CA GLY A 70 2.15 5.95 12.39
C GLY A 70 1.26 7.16 12.08
N ASP A 71 1.50 7.87 10.98
CA ASP A 71 0.63 8.96 10.55
C ASP A 71 -0.78 8.44 10.18
N ILE A 72 -1.79 9.21 10.57
CA ILE A 72 -3.19 8.89 10.29
C ILE A 72 -3.55 9.43 8.92
N ILE A 73 -4.00 8.54 8.04
CA ILE A 73 -4.46 8.86 6.69
C ILE A 73 -5.77 8.13 6.40
N SER A 74 -6.46 8.58 5.36
CA SER A 74 -7.63 7.90 4.80
C SER A 74 -7.30 7.39 3.40
N VAL A 75 -7.88 6.26 3.03
CA VAL A 75 -7.69 5.60 1.73
C VAL A 75 -9.06 5.22 1.20
N ASP A 76 -9.30 5.57 -0.06
CA ASP A 76 -10.53 5.26 -0.81
C ASP A 76 -10.11 4.79 -2.22
#